data_AF-A0A352SZK9-F1
#
_entry.id   AF-A0A352SZK9-F1
#
_cell.length_a   1.000
_cell.length_b   1.000
_cell.length_c   1.000
_cell.angle_alpha   90.00
_cell.angle_beta   90.00
_cell.angle_gamma   90.00
#
_symmetry.space_group_name_H-M   'P 1'
#
loop_
_entity.id
_entity.type
_entity.pdbx_description
1 polymer ?
#
loop_
_entity_poly.entity_id
_entity_poly.type
_entity_poly.pdbx_seq_one_letter_code
_entity_poly.pdbx_strand_id
1 'polypeptide(L)'
;MVFCVHCGCIFRRIKWNNRGCKSTVWRCTSRVDKDGPDCIMAALDEQIKTLQHELLAKADLKNPGDDLGMEVRRLRNEKQALQVEEASHQDLKLRIDDMMTFLDGQSCELTEYDEQYVRTLIEKITVYDDYFVVEFKSGIEIQIVE
;
A
#
# COMPACT_ATOMS: atom_id res chain seq x y z
N MET A 1 4.89 -10.30 3.29
CA MET A 1 4.76 -9.36 4.43
C MET A 1 3.65 -8.36 4.08
N VAL A 2 2.65 -8.14 4.93
CA VAL A 2 1.49 -7.27 4.59
C VAL A 2 1.72 -5.87 5.15
N PHE A 3 1.56 -4.84 4.31
CA PHE A 3 1.76 -3.44 4.66
C PHE A 3 0.45 -2.67 4.57
N CYS A 4 0.25 -1.71 5.47
CA CYS A 4 -0.88 -0.81 5.48
C CYS A 4 -0.70 0.28 4.43
N VAL A 5 -1.72 0.46 3.59
CA VAL A 5 -1.70 1.47 2.51
C VAL A 5 -1.75 2.90 3.05
N HIS A 6 -2.28 3.10 4.26
CA HIS A 6 -2.46 4.43 4.84
C HIS A 6 -1.22 4.98 5.56
N CYS A 7 -0.28 4.14 5.96
CA CYS A 7 0.91 4.58 6.72
C CYS A 7 2.20 3.81 6.39
N GLY A 8 2.16 2.83 5.47
CA GLY A 8 3.32 2.02 5.10
C GLY A 8 3.79 1.03 6.16
N CYS A 9 3.19 1.01 7.35
CA CYS A 9 3.56 0.10 8.43
C CYS A 9 3.15 -1.34 8.16
N ILE A 10 3.88 -2.28 8.74
CA ILE A 10 3.56 -3.71 8.69
C ILE A 10 2.29 -4.03 9.50
N PHE A 11 1.52 -5.02 9.04
CA PHE A 11 0.51 -5.67 9.87
C PHE A 11 1.13 -6.70 10.80
N ARG A 12 0.82 -6.60 12.08
CA ARG A 12 1.21 -7.57 13.11
C ARG A 12 0.01 -8.43 13.50
N ARG A 13 0.27 -9.73 13.62
CA ARG A 13 -0.68 -10.69 14.16
C ARG A 13 -0.75 -10.51 15.69
N ILE A 14 -1.94 -10.25 16.22
CA ILE A 14 -2.18 -10.04 17.64
C ILE A 14 -3.26 -10.98 18.18
N LYS A 15 -3.14 -11.38 19.45
CA LYS A 15 -4.18 -12.12 20.16
C LYS A 15 -5.23 -11.12 20.66
N TRP A 16 -6.45 -11.24 20.17
CA TRP A 16 -7.58 -10.42 20.57
C TRP A 16 -8.50 -11.23 21.48
N ASN A 17 -8.96 -10.61 22.57
CA ASN A 17 -9.94 -11.20 23.48
C ASN A 17 -11.19 -10.32 23.50
N ASN A 18 -12.30 -10.86 23.03
CA ASN A 18 -13.61 -10.22 23.14
C ASN A 18 -14.51 -11.07 24.04
N ARG A 19 -14.83 -10.57 25.23
CA ARG A 19 -15.75 -11.22 26.19
C ARG A 19 -15.44 -12.71 26.43
N GLY A 20 -14.16 -13.07 26.50
CA GLY A 20 -13.70 -14.45 26.71
C GLY A 20 -13.44 -15.25 25.43
N CYS A 21 -13.91 -14.79 24.27
CA CYS A 21 -13.59 -15.39 22.98
C CYS A 21 -12.23 -14.88 22.49
N LYS A 22 -11.26 -15.81 22.37
CA LYS A 22 -9.91 -15.53 21.89
C LYS A 22 -9.88 -15.73 20.37
N SER A 23 -9.40 -14.73 19.65
CA SER A 23 -9.21 -14.80 18.20
C SER A 23 -7.85 -14.22 17.81
N THR A 24 -7.35 -14.66 16.67
CA THR A 24 -6.13 -14.08 16.07
C THR A 24 -6.57 -13.05 15.03
N VAL A 25 -6.12 -11.80 15.18
CA VAL A 25 -6.43 -10.73 14.24
C VAL A 25 -5.15 -10.06 13.74
N TRP A 26 -5.21 -9.45 12.56
CA TRP A 26 -4.14 -8.63 12.02
C TRP A 26 -4.44 -7.16 12.27
N ARG A 27 -3.48 -6.43 12.83
CA ARG A 27 -3.57 -4.97 12.96
C ARG A 27 -2.28 -4.29 12.53
N CYS A 28 -2.44 -3.14 11.87
CA CYS A 28 -1.33 -2.26 11.56
C CYS A 28 -0.56 -1.90 12.84
N THR A 29 0.77 -1.92 12.80
CA THR A 29 1.61 -1.66 13.98
C THR A 29 1.41 -0.27 14.57
N SER A 30 1.03 0.74 13.79
CA SER A 30 0.64 2.07 14.31
C SER A 30 -0.57 2.02 15.26
N ARG A 31 -1.39 0.97 15.21
CA ARG A 31 -2.52 0.74 16.12
C ARG A 31 -2.17 -0.14 17.33
N VAL A 32 -0.93 -0.61 17.41
CA VAL A 32 -0.46 -1.57 18.42
C VAL A 32 0.67 -0.96 19.25
N ASP A 33 1.63 -0.33 18.59
CA ASP A 33 2.80 0.28 19.19
C ASP A 33 2.49 1.75 19.54
N LYS A 34 2.95 2.21 20.71
CA LYS A 34 2.65 3.57 21.22
C LYS A 34 3.34 4.68 20.43
N ASP A 35 4.51 4.38 19.85
CA ASP A 35 5.35 5.33 19.09
C ASP A 35 5.27 5.05 17.57
N GLY A 36 4.16 4.46 17.12
CA GLY A 36 3.96 4.18 15.70
C GLY A 36 3.75 5.46 14.89
N PRO A 37 4.08 5.46 13.58
CA PRO A 37 3.81 6.59 12.71
C PRO A 37 2.30 6.82 12.57
N ASP A 38 1.92 8.07 12.29
CA ASP A 38 0.53 8.47 12.16
C ASP A 38 -0.17 7.67 11.05
N CYS A 39 -1.31 7.09 11.41
CA CYS A 39 -2.14 6.31 10.51
C CYS A 39 -3.59 6.74 10.63
N ILE A 40 -4.25 6.93 9.49
CA ILE A 40 -5.66 7.32 9.40
C ILE A 40 -6.55 6.35 10.22
N MET A 41 -6.26 5.05 10.15
CA MET A 41 -7.01 4.03 10.90
C MET A 41 -6.82 4.11 12.42
N ALA A 42 -5.65 4.58 12.88
CA ALA A 42 -5.39 4.82 14.30
C ALA A 42 -6.09 6.11 14.77
N ALA A 43 -6.04 7.17 13.97
CA ALA A 43 -6.72 8.43 14.26
C ALA A 43 -8.24 8.26 14.35
N LEU A 44 -8.85 7.52 13.41
CA LEU A 44 -10.28 7.21 13.45
C LEU A 44 -10.67 6.38 14.69
N ASP A 45 -9.84 5.41 15.08
CA ASP A 45 -10.07 4.61 16.30
C ASP A 45 -10.12 5.49 17.56
N GLU A 46 -9.17 6.43 17.69
CA GLU A 46 -9.12 7.36 18.83
C GLU A 46 -10.28 8.37 18.81
N GLN A 47 -10.68 8.88 17.64
CA GLN A 47 -11.85 9.77 17.53
C GLN A 47 -13.14 9.05 17.92
N ILE A 48 -13.36 7.83 17.39
CA ILE A 48 -14.53 7.01 17.74
C ILE A 48 -14.56 6.75 19.24
N LYS A 49 -13.42 6.36 19.83
CA LYS A 49 -13.30 6.09 21.26
C LYS A 49 -13.62 7.32 22.10
N THR A 50 -13.14 8.49 21.70
CA THR A 50 -13.40 9.76 22.39
C THR A 50 -14.89 10.09 22.40
N LEU A 51 -15.55 10.04 21.24
CA LEU A 51 -16.99 10.29 21.14
C LEU A 51 -17.83 9.25 21.89
N GLN A 52 -17.41 7.99 21.89
CA GLN A 52 -18.05 6.94 22.70
C GLN A 52 -17.95 7.22 24.20
N HIS A 53 -16.81 7.71 24.68
CA HIS A 53 -16.67 8.12 26.08
C HIS A 53 -17.57 9.31 26.42
N GLU A 54 -17.65 10.29 25.52
CA GLU A 54 -18.51 11.46 25.69
C GLU A 54 -20.00 11.07 25.75
N LEU A 55 -20.43 10.12 24.90
CA LEU A 55 -21.78 9.55 24.92
C LEU A 55 -22.11 8.91 26.26
N LEU A 56 -21.18 8.13 26.83
CA LEU A 56 -21.37 7.50 28.14
C LEU A 56 -21.48 8.55 29.26
N ALA A 57 -20.73 9.65 29.17
CA ALA A 57 -20.76 10.72 30.16
C ALA A 57 -22.03 11.58 30.08
N LYS A 58 -22.64 11.72 28.90
CA LYS A 58 -23.84 12.54 28.65
C LYS A 58 -25.15 11.74 28.63
N ALA A 59 -25.11 10.44 28.91
CA ALA A 59 -26.25 9.52 28.77
C ALA A 59 -27.48 9.91 29.61
N ASP A 60 -27.32 10.73 30.65
CA ASP A 60 -28.40 11.20 31.52
C ASP A 60 -29.14 12.44 30.99
N LEU A 61 -28.68 13.07 29.89
CA LEU A 61 -29.29 14.27 29.31
C LEU A 61 -30.23 13.91 28.14
N LYS A 62 -31.47 14.41 28.17
CA LYS A 62 -32.42 14.27 27.05
C LYS A 62 -31.93 15.06 25.83
N ASN A 63 -31.57 14.36 24.75
CA ASN A 63 -31.35 14.82 23.36
C ASN A 63 -29.91 15.08 22.84
N PRO A 64 -28.83 15.30 23.62
CA PRO A 64 -27.47 15.42 23.05
C PRO A 64 -26.86 14.10 22.54
N GLY A 65 -27.43 12.96 22.95
CA GLY A 65 -26.93 11.64 22.60
C GLY A 65 -27.14 11.25 21.14
N ASP A 66 -28.13 11.84 20.47
CA ASP A 66 -28.47 11.47 19.09
C ASP A 66 -27.45 12.00 18.08
N ASP A 67 -27.02 13.26 18.22
CA ASP A 67 -26.01 13.87 17.33
C ASP A 67 -24.65 13.19 17.46
N LEU A 68 -24.19 13.01 18.71
CA LEU A 68 -22.95 12.26 18.99
C LEU A 68 -23.06 10.79 18.52
N GLY A 69 -24.24 10.18 18.64
CA GLY A 69 -24.51 8.84 18.16
C GLY A 69 -24.46 8.74 16.63
N MET A 70 -24.97 9.74 15.92
CA MET A 70 -24.87 9.85 14.45
C MET A 70 -23.42 9.99 14.02
N GLU A 71 -22.60 10.78 14.72
CA GLU A 71 -21.19 10.96 14.37
C GLU A 71 -20.37 9.68 14.59
N VAL A 72 -20.62 8.95 15.69
CA VAL A 72 -20.00 7.63 15.90
C VAL A 72 -20.36 6.65 14.78
N ARG A 73 -21.61 6.67 14.29
CA ARG A 73 -22.02 5.84 13.15
C ARG A 73 -21.31 6.27 11.86
N ARG A 74 -21.22 7.58 11.61
CA ARG A 74 -20.53 8.14 10.43
C ARG A 74 -19.06 7.70 10.40
N LEU A 75 -18.32 7.91 11.49
CA LEU A 75 -16.90 7.53 11.58
C LEU A 75 -16.69 6.01 11.46
N ARG A 76 -17.61 5.19 11.99
CA ARG A 76 -17.55 3.72 11.80
C ARG A 76 -17.75 3.32 10.34
N ASN A 77 -18.67 3.98 9.64
CA ASN A 77 -18.90 3.72 8.22
C ASN A 77 -17.68 4.13 7.38
N GLU A 78 -17.10 5.30 7.66
CA GLU A 78 -15.86 5.76 7.02
C GLU A 78 -14.72 4.77 7.24
N LYS A 79 -14.51 4.35 8.49
CA LYS A 79 -13.51 3.33 8.82
C LYS A 79 -13.76 2.01 8.09
N GLN A 80 -15.02 1.56 7.99
CA GLN A 80 -15.37 0.33 7.28
C GLN A 80 -15.06 0.44 5.79
N ALA A 81 -15.30 1.60 5.17
CA ALA A 81 -14.99 1.84 3.76
C ALA A 81 -13.48 1.73 3.49
N LEU A 82 -12.65 2.36 4.34
CA LEU A 82 -11.18 2.25 4.23
C LEU A 82 -10.69 0.82 4.39
N GLN A 83 -11.29 0.01 5.27
CA GLN A 83 -10.94 -1.40 5.41
C GLN A 83 -11.28 -2.24 4.18
N VAL A 84 -12.38 -1.90 3.48
CA VAL A 84 -12.76 -2.60 2.24
C VAL A 84 -11.80 -2.24 1.11
N GLU A 85 -11.42 -0.96 1.00
CA GLU A 85 -10.39 -0.52 0.06
C GLU A 85 -9.04 -1.20 0.35
N GLU A 86 -8.62 -1.28 1.61
CA GLU A 86 -7.38 -1.97 1.97
C GLU A 86 -7.40 -3.46 1.57
N ALA A 87 -8.54 -4.14 1.73
CA ALA A 87 -8.70 -5.53 1.29
C ALA A 87 -8.64 -5.68 -0.23
N SER A 88 -9.18 -4.72 -1.00
CA SER A 88 -9.11 -4.75 -2.47
C SER A 88 -7.70 -4.47 -2.97
N HIS A 89 -6.98 -3.52 -2.35
CA HIS A 89 -5.59 -3.22 -2.66
C HIS A 89 -4.65 -4.41 -2.38
N GLN A 90 -5.01 -5.28 -1.43
CA GLN A 90 -4.24 -6.47 -1.13
C GLN A 90 -4.28 -7.49 -2.28
N ASP A 91 -5.43 -7.71 -2.93
CA ASP A 91 -5.53 -8.63 -4.09
C ASP A 91 -4.67 -8.14 -5.26
N LEU A 92 -4.77 -6.84 -5.55
CA LEU A 92 -3.98 -6.23 -6.62
C LEU A 92 -2.48 -6.33 -6.34
N LYS A 93 -2.06 -6.10 -5.08
CA LYS A 93 -0.66 -6.22 -4.67
C LYS A 93 -0.14 -7.65 -4.85
N LEU A 94 -0.93 -8.67 -4.51
CA LEU A 94 -0.55 -10.07 -4.70
C LEU A 94 -0.33 -10.40 -6.18
N ARG A 95 -1.18 -9.88 -7.08
CA ARG A 95 -1.00 -10.09 -8.53
C ARG A 95 0.26 -9.43 -9.05
N ILE A 96 0.58 -8.23 -8.60
CA ILE A 96 1.81 -7.53 -9.00
C ILE A 96 3.04 -8.29 -8.48
N ASP A 97 3.01 -8.76 -7.24
CA ASP A 97 4.11 -9.54 -6.64
C ASP A 97 4.34 -10.87 -7.38
N ASP A 98 3.26 -11.54 -7.81
CA ASP A 98 3.32 -12.75 -8.63
C ASP A 98 3.92 -12.46 -10.02
N MET A 99 3.51 -11.37 -10.67
CA MET A 99 4.10 -10.92 -11.94
C MET A 99 5.59 -10.58 -11.79
N MET A 100 5.99 -9.89 -10.72
CA MET A 100 7.40 -9.57 -10.45
C MET A 100 8.21 -10.86 -10.25
N THR A 101 7.71 -11.78 -9.42
CA THR A 101 8.35 -13.08 -9.18
C THR A 101 8.52 -13.88 -10.49
N PHE A 102 7.52 -13.85 -11.36
CA PHE A 102 7.58 -14.48 -12.67
C PHE A 102 8.64 -13.86 -13.57
N LEU A 103 8.77 -12.53 -13.59
CA LEU A 103 9.79 -11.84 -14.38
C LEU A 103 11.19 -12.09 -13.82
N ASP A 104 11.36 -12.04 -12.50
CA ASP A 104 12.66 -12.28 -11.83
C ASP A 104 13.13 -13.74 -11.98
N GLY A 105 12.20 -14.68 -12.13
CA GLY A 105 12.50 -16.09 -12.38
C GLY A 105 12.91 -16.40 -13.82
N GLN A 106 12.76 -15.46 -14.76
CA GLN A 106 13.18 -15.66 -16.15
C GLN A 106 14.65 -15.33 -16.34
N SER A 107 15.38 -16.23 -17.00
CA SER A 107 16.72 -15.97 -17.49
C SER A 107 16.65 -14.97 -18.65
N CYS A 108 17.02 -13.71 -18.42
CA CYS A 108 17.21 -12.73 -19.48
C CYS A 108 18.63 -12.82 -20.08
N GLU A 109 19.07 -14.04 -20.40
CA GLU A 109 20.33 -14.23 -21.11
C GLU A 109 20.08 -14.04 -22.62
N LEU A 110 20.42 -12.85 -23.13
CA LEU A 110 20.54 -12.61 -24.55
C LEU A 110 21.82 -13.30 -25.07
N THR A 111 21.73 -14.61 -25.32
CA THR A 111 22.85 -15.41 -25.84
C THR A 111 23.05 -15.26 -27.34
N GLU A 112 22.01 -14.83 -28.07
CA GLU A 112 22.02 -14.71 -29.52
C GLU A 112 21.63 -13.29 -29.95
N TYR A 113 22.37 -12.76 -30.93
CA TYR A 113 22.06 -11.47 -31.55
C TYR A 113 20.95 -11.65 -32.58
N ASP A 114 19.81 -10.99 -32.35
CA ASP A 114 18.72 -10.89 -33.32
C ASP A 114 18.65 -9.46 -33.88
N GLU A 115 18.98 -9.33 -35.17
CA GLU A 115 19.01 -8.05 -35.87
C GLU A 115 17.64 -7.35 -35.90
N GLN A 116 16.54 -8.09 -36.12
CA GLN A 116 15.20 -7.48 -36.19
C GLN A 116 14.76 -6.96 -34.82
N TYR A 117 15.10 -7.70 -33.76
CA TYR A 117 14.84 -7.28 -32.39
C TYR A 117 15.64 -6.03 -32.03
N VAL A 118 16.96 -6.02 -32.28
CA VAL A 118 17.84 -4.88 -31.99
C VAL A 118 17.41 -3.63 -32.75
N ARG A 119 17.03 -3.74 -34.04
CA ARG A 119 16.51 -2.61 -34.82
C ARG A 119 15.21 -2.04 -34.25
N THR A 120 14.40 -2.88 -33.59
CA THR A 120 13.17 -2.44 -32.94
C THR A 120 13.45 -1.65 -31.67
N LEU A 121 14.52 -1.98 -30.94
CA LEU A 121 14.90 -1.34 -29.69
C LEU A 121 15.63 0.01 -29.87
N ILE A 122 16.34 0.18 -30.97
CA ILE A 122 17.07 1.41 -31.29
C ILE A 122 16.08 2.49 -31.73
N GLU A 123 16.22 3.68 -31.15
CA GLU A 123 15.50 4.90 -31.57
C GLU A 123 16.27 5.62 -32.67
N LYS A 124 17.56 5.92 -32.44
CA LYS A 124 18.46 6.47 -33.48
C LYS A 124 19.93 6.18 -33.15
N ILE A 125 20.76 6.30 -34.19
CA ILE A 125 22.22 6.22 -34.09
C ILE A 125 22.80 7.54 -34.61
N THR A 126 23.65 8.18 -33.81
CA THR A 126 24.35 9.41 -34.19
C THR A 126 25.84 9.10 -34.36
N VAL A 127 26.38 9.40 -35.53
CA VAL A 127 27.77 9.11 -35.89
C VAL A 127 28.60 10.39 -35.77
N TYR A 128 29.72 10.32 -35.05
CA TYR A 128 30.75 11.35 -34.93
C TYR A 128 32.08 10.85 -35.50
N ASP A 129 33.10 11.70 -35.49
CA ASP A 129 34.40 11.38 -36.09
C ASP A 129 35.14 10.26 -35.34
N ASP A 130 35.13 10.26 -34.00
CA ASP A 130 35.89 9.30 -33.17
C ASP A 130 35.01 8.31 -32.39
N TYR A 131 33.68 8.45 -32.49
CA TYR A 131 32.74 7.63 -31.72
C TYR A 131 31.34 7.66 -32.33
N PHE A 132 30.48 6.76 -31.86
CA PHE A 132 29.05 6.84 -32.16
C PHE A 132 28.21 6.68 -30.89
N VAL A 133 27.00 7.23 -30.94
CA VAL A 133 26.03 7.20 -29.85
C VAL A 133 24.79 6.45 -30.32
N VAL A 134 24.44 5.41 -29.58
CA VAL A 134 23.21 4.63 -29.79
C VAL A 134 22.21 5.03 -28.71
N GLU A 135 21.07 5.55 -29.15
CA GLU A 135 19.94 5.90 -28.27
C GLU A 135 18.86 4.82 -28.41
N PHE A 136 18.49 4.21 -27.29
CA PHE A 136 17.44 3.19 -27.23
C PHE A 136 16.09 3.84 -26.93
N LYS A 137 15.00 3.19 -27.35
CA LYS A 137 13.62 3.61 -27.01
C LYS A 137 13.34 3.64 -25.52
N SER A 138 14.12 2.93 -24.72
CA SER A 138 14.07 2.97 -23.25
C SER A 138 14.65 4.28 -22.66
N GLY A 139 15.29 5.13 -23.47
CA GLY A 139 16.03 6.31 -23.02
C GLY A 139 17.46 6.02 -22.55
N ILE A 140 17.93 4.78 -22.69
CA ILE A 140 19.34 4.43 -22.44
C ILE A 140 20.18 4.96 -23.60
N GLU A 141 21.29 5.63 -23.26
CA GLU A 141 22.29 6.09 -24.23
C GLU A 141 23.60 5.35 -24.00
N ILE A 142 24.16 4.80 -25.08
CA ILE A 142 25.46 4.10 -25.04
C ILE A 142 26.39 4.78 -26.03
N GLN A 143 27.52 5.27 -25.53
CA GLN A 143 28.61 5.78 -26.35
C GLN A 143 29.61 4.65 -26.61
N ILE A 144 29.90 4.41 -27.88
CA ILE A 144 30.88 3.41 -28.32
C ILE A 144 32.02 4.18 -28.99
N VAL A 145 33.19 4.09 -28.38
CA VAL A 145 34.47 4.60 -28.91
C VAL A 145 35.10 3.49 -29.74
N GLU A 146 35.66 3.86 -30.89
CA GLU A 146 36.43 2.95 -31.73
C GLU A 146 37.75 2.54 -31.07
#